data_AF-A0A0P6Y548-F1
#
_entry.id   AF-A0A0P6Y548-F1
#
_cell.length_a   1.000
_cell.length_b   1.000
_cell.length_c   1.000
_cell.angle_alpha   90.00
_cell.angle_beta   90.00
_cell.angle_gamma   90.00
#
_symmetry.space_group_name_H-M   'P 1'
#
loop_
_entity.id
_entity.type
_entity.pdbx_description
1 polymer ?
#
loop_
_entity_poly.entity_id
_entity_poly.type
_entity_poly.pdbx_seq_one_letter_code
_entity_poly.pdbx_strand_id
1 'polypeptide(L)'
;MHKRARWLAVMVILCLLTMACGLPFMGKDADEKPETPAAPSASGQHNAKTPMAEEPPPAASAVEPTAEPVDMGGKLIRQWASGANASSEFGSADWSAEQATGPANTDQCGDYGTAWASSSATGVEWLEVYFDTPVVATEINIYQSYNPTQVAEVYVIDLKGEQHLILVRDPQYLDICPDLMTITVEGVEFPIMGLRLVVDQSVLGLGWNEIDAVELVGITVGASGENTASSGGSQPSTGGSSGGSTGAASGNVLGIDPASLKPGSFVYELSGAENDRADGGKVQYQNTDNGAVIGLINKTERYSLSMFLPYDVKAGEVALKPYDAKLAAKGPTFAIFAGAWFYYMTSGSLVLTEVEGGKLSGYFSFEAENKDKPGSFLTVSGVFNQIPIKP
;
A
#
# COMPACT_ATOMS: atom_id res chain seq x y z
N MET A 1 -30.05 33.48 17.09
CA MET A 1 -28.97 32.68 17.73
C MET A 1 -27.80 32.62 16.76
N HIS A 2 -27.07 33.68 16.39
CA HIS A 2 -26.21 34.61 17.14
C HIS A 2 -25.19 33.97 18.11
N LYS A 3 -23.93 34.05 17.67
CA LYS A 3 -22.66 34.06 18.43
C LYS A 3 -22.08 32.70 18.89
N ARG A 4 -21.54 31.88 17.97
CA ARG A 4 -20.41 30.94 18.26
C ARG A 4 -19.50 30.62 17.05
N ALA A 5 -19.41 31.49 16.02
CA ALA A 5 -18.67 31.17 14.78
C ALA A 5 -17.64 32.23 14.34
N ARG A 6 -17.05 33.02 15.26
CA ARG A 6 -16.13 34.13 14.90
C ARG A 6 -14.85 34.23 15.75
N TRP A 7 -14.34 33.13 16.31
CA TRP A 7 -13.20 33.18 17.24
C TRP A 7 -12.04 32.19 16.99
N LEU A 8 -11.89 31.63 15.78
CA LEU A 8 -10.66 30.91 15.41
C LEU A 8 -9.87 31.54 14.25
N ALA A 9 -10.32 32.67 13.71
CA ALA A 9 -9.66 33.35 12.58
C ALA A 9 -8.60 34.40 12.98
N VAL A 10 -8.07 34.40 14.23
CA VAL A 10 -7.14 35.46 14.72
C VAL A 10 -5.93 34.93 15.52
N MET A 11 -5.55 33.65 15.41
CA MET A 11 -4.36 33.11 16.09
C MET A 11 -3.31 32.60 15.07
N VAL A 12 -2.96 33.42 14.09
CA VAL A 12 -1.83 33.18 13.16
C VAL A 12 -0.77 34.29 13.26
N ILE A 13 -0.94 35.26 14.17
CA ILE A 13 0.08 36.29 14.39
C ILE A 13 0.27 36.47 15.89
N LEU A 14 1.52 36.30 16.34
CA LEU A 14 2.10 36.61 17.65
C LEU A 14 2.23 35.43 18.64
N CYS A 15 3.37 34.73 18.59
CA CYS A 15 4.28 34.56 19.76
C CYS A 15 5.49 33.67 19.40
N LEU A 16 6.49 34.28 18.76
CA LEU A 16 7.89 33.96 19.02
C LEU A 16 8.30 34.68 20.31
N LEU A 17 9.11 34.01 21.14
CA LEU A 17 9.71 34.40 22.43
C LEU A 17 8.91 34.03 23.70
N THR A 18 9.29 32.92 24.33
CA THR A 18 9.96 32.95 25.65
C THR A 18 10.82 31.70 25.86
N MET A 19 11.94 31.93 26.55
CA MET A 19 13.11 31.10 26.74
C MET A 19 13.14 30.63 28.21
N ALA A 20 13.72 29.44 28.44
CA ALA A 20 14.45 29.00 29.64
C ALA A 20 13.74 28.91 31.01
N CYS A 21 13.74 27.69 31.57
CA CYS A 21 14.27 27.39 32.91
C CYS A 21 14.56 25.88 33.04
N GLY A 22 15.82 25.50 33.22
CA GLY A 22 16.24 24.23 33.85
C GLY A 22 16.15 24.35 35.38
N LEU A 23 16.35 23.36 36.25
CA LEU A 23 16.93 22.01 36.26
C LEU A 23 16.19 21.22 37.41
N PRO A 24 16.77 20.19 38.05
CA PRO A 24 16.62 18.77 37.74
C PRO A 24 15.92 18.01 38.88
N PHE A 25 15.51 16.76 38.64
CA PHE A 25 15.33 15.79 39.73
C PHE A 25 16.03 14.48 39.38
N MET A 26 16.73 13.98 40.40
CA MET A 26 17.75 12.96 40.38
C MET A 26 17.27 11.76 41.20
N GLY A 27 17.64 10.56 40.78
CA GLY A 27 17.60 9.32 41.57
C GLY A 27 16.49 8.34 41.15
N LYS A 28 16.72 7.03 41.06
CA LYS A 28 17.87 6.23 41.51
C LYS A 28 17.74 4.81 40.94
N ASP A 29 18.89 4.17 40.79
CA ASP A 29 19.16 2.83 40.27
C ASP A 29 18.36 1.71 40.95
N ALA A 30 18.08 0.61 40.22
CA ALA A 30 18.80 -0.65 40.38
C ALA A 30 18.15 -1.79 39.57
N ASP A 31 19.05 -2.60 39.00
CA ASP A 31 18.90 -3.89 38.36
C ASP A 31 17.75 -4.80 38.83
N GLU A 32 17.02 -5.37 37.86
CA GLU A 32 16.56 -6.76 37.99
C GLU A 32 16.66 -7.49 36.65
N LYS A 33 17.58 -8.44 36.61
CA LYS A 33 17.86 -9.40 35.54
C LYS A 33 16.73 -10.45 35.52
N PRO A 34 16.17 -10.84 34.36
CA PRO A 34 15.15 -11.88 34.32
C PRO A 34 15.77 -13.26 34.57
N GLU A 35 15.22 -14.00 35.53
CA GLU A 35 15.52 -15.42 35.76
C GLU A 35 14.80 -16.31 34.74
N THR A 36 15.57 -17.23 34.17
CA THR A 36 15.15 -18.33 33.30
C THR A 36 14.28 -19.33 34.06
N PRO A 37 13.12 -19.77 33.53
CA PRO A 37 12.49 -20.99 34.01
C PRO A 37 13.04 -22.21 33.28
N ALA A 38 13.61 -23.14 34.05
CA ALA A 38 13.97 -24.47 33.62
C ALA A 38 12.73 -25.30 33.24
N ALA A 39 12.90 -26.14 32.21
CA ALA A 39 11.93 -27.13 31.77
C ALA A 39 11.60 -28.19 32.85
N PRO A 40 10.36 -28.71 32.88
CA PRO A 40 10.10 -30.05 33.39
C PRO A 40 9.95 -31.06 32.24
N SER A 41 10.78 -32.10 32.30
CA SER A 41 10.64 -33.36 31.59
C SER A 41 9.91 -34.37 32.47
N ALA A 42 8.81 -34.95 32.00
CA ALA A 42 8.29 -36.30 32.31
C ALA A 42 7.05 -36.56 31.44
N SER A 43 7.13 -37.41 30.42
CA SER A 43 6.89 -38.87 30.50
C SER A 43 5.46 -39.23 30.91
N GLY A 44 4.68 -39.70 29.94
CA GLY A 44 3.36 -40.32 30.12
C GLY A 44 2.96 -41.09 28.87
N GLN A 45 3.30 -42.38 28.85
CA GLN A 45 2.99 -43.35 27.81
C GLN A 45 1.48 -43.50 27.59
N HIS A 46 1.03 -43.54 26.33
CA HIS A 46 -0.19 -44.29 25.96
C HIS A 46 0.04 -45.11 24.69
N ASN A 47 -0.44 -46.35 24.79
CA ASN A 47 -0.11 -47.51 23.99
C ASN A 47 -0.43 -47.44 22.49
N ALA A 48 0.43 -48.11 21.74
CA ALA A 48 0.22 -48.54 20.37
C ALA A 48 -1.05 -49.42 20.22
N LYS A 49 -1.81 -49.16 19.15
CA LYS A 49 -2.53 -50.21 18.42
C LYS A 49 -2.74 -49.80 16.96
N THR A 50 -1.90 -50.34 16.09
CA THR A 50 -2.13 -50.40 14.64
C THR A 50 -3.34 -51.29 14.33
N PRO A 51 -4.18 -50.92 13.35
CA PRO A 51 -4.78 -51.89 12.47
C PRO A 51 -4.26 -51.72 11.04
N MET A 52 -4.09 -52.89 10.43
CA MET A 52 -3.65 -53.15 9.07
C MET A 52 -4.64 -52.61 8.03
N ALA A 53 -4.09 -52.35 6.84
CA ALA A 53 -4.72 -51.87 5.63
C ALA A 53 -6.03 -52.56 5.24
N GLU A 54 -6.98 -51.76 4.79
CA GLU A 54 -8.09 -52.20 3.93
C GLU A 54 -8.00 -51.42 2.61
N GLU A 55 -7.93 -52.17 1.52
CA GLU A 55 -7.74 -51.71 0.14
C GLU A 55 -9.03 -51.08 -0.39
N PRO A 56 -9.00 -49.89 -1.02
CA PRO A 56 -10.21 -49.26 -1.53
C PRO A 56 -10.70 -49.93 -2.83
N PRO A 57 -12.02 -50.06 -3.03
CA PRO A 57 -12.61 -50.67 -4.24
C PRO A 57 -12.45 -49.77 -5.48
N PRO A 58 -12.54 -50.34 -6.69
CA PRO A 58 -12.14 -49.69 -7.92
C PRO A 58 -13.07 -48.54 -8.33
N ALA A 59 -12.44 -47.51 -8.88
CA ALA A 59 -13.03 -46.27 -9.38
C ALA A 59 -14.24 -46.50 -10.30
N ALA A 60 -15.40 -46.00 -9.87
CA ALA A 60 -16.54 -45.74 -10.73
C ALA A 60 -16.48 -44.25 -11.15
N SER A 61 -16.42 -44.02 -12.46
CA SER A 61 -16.47 -42.72 -13.14
C SER A 61 -17.41 -41.72 -12.45
N ALA A 62 -16.80 -40.77 -11.72
CA ALA A 62 -17.37 -39.46 -11.51
C ALA A 62 -16.89 -38.59 -12.68
N VAL A 63 -17.83 -38.11 -13.48
CA VAL A 63 -17.55 -37.06 -14.47
C VAL A 63 -17.37 -35.78 -13.66
N GLU A 64 -16.11 -35.38 -13.47
CA GLU A 64 -15.78 -34.06 -12.94
C GLU A 64 -16.33 -33.01 -13.92
N PRO A 65 -17.07 -31.99 -13.46
CA PRO A 65 -17.31 -30.83 -14.29
C PRO A 65 -15.96 -30.12 -14.41
N THR A 66 -15.28 -30.32 -15.53
CA THR A 66 -14.21 -29.44 -15.97
C THR A 66 -14.82 -28.05 -16.11
N ALA A 67 -14.70 -27.22 -15.07
CA ALA A 67 -14.89 -25.79 -15.20
C ALA A 67 -13.82 -25.33 -16.18
N GLU A 68 -14.22 -25.07 -17.42
CA GLU A 68 -13.34 -24.40 -18.37
C GLU A 68 -12.88 -23.09 -17.72
N PRO A 69 -11.57 -22.78 -17.75
CA PRO A 69 -11.09 -21.52 -17.21
C PRO A 69 -11.82 -20.41 -17.97
N VAL A 70 -12.61 -19.63 -17.24
CA VAL A 70 -13.25 -18.43 -17.78
C VAL A 70 -12.12 -17.57 -18.33
N ASP A 71 -12.11 -17.35 -19.65
CA ASP A 71 -11.17 -16.42 -20.28
C ASP A 71 -11.50 -15.01 -19.78
N MET A 72 -10.84 -14.63 -18.68
CA MET A 72 -10.96 -13.33 -18.03
C MET A 72 -10.24 -12.23 -18.83
N GLY A 73 -9.69 -12.53 -20.01
CA GLY A 73 -8.89 -11.59 -20.83
C GLY A 73 -7.65 -11.05 -20.11
N GLY A 74 -7.26 -11.72 -19.02
CA GLY A 74 -6.27 -11.27 -18.06
C GLY A 74 -4.89 -11.90 -18.26
N LYS A 75 -3.84 -11.18 -17.87
CA LYS A 75 -2.47 -11.69 -17.85
C LYS A 75 -2.17 -12.28 -16.47
N LEU A 76 -1.55 -13.46 -16.42
CA LEU A 76 -0.95 -13.97 -15.18
C LEU A 76 0.25 -13.09 -14.82
N ILE A 77 0.25 -12.54 -13.61
CA ILE A 77 1.34 -11.74 -13.07
C ILE A 77 1.79 -12.28 -11.70
N ARG A 78 3.01 -11.95 -11.33
CA ARG A 78 3.56 -12.10 -9.99
C ARG A 78 3.95 -10.71 -9.50
N GLN A 79 3.66 -10.41 -8.25
CA GLN A 79 3.94 -9.10 -7.67
C GLN A 79 4.25 -9.25 -6.18
N TRP A 80 5.16 -8.42 -5.72
CA TRP A 80 5.46 -8.29 -4.30
C TRP A 80 4.44 -7.38 -3.63
N ALA A 81 4.25 -7.56 -2.33
CA ALA A 81 3.56 -6.57 -1.52
C ALA A 81 4.24 -5.21 -1.67
N SER A 82 3.45 -4.15 -1.82
CA SER A 82 3.91 -2.77 -1.98
C SER A 82 3.57 -1.87 -0.80
N GLY A 83 2.81 -2.39 0.17
CA GLY A 83 2.55 -1.75 1.44
C GLY A 83 2.15 -2.77 2.49
N ALA A 84 2.35 -2.43 3.76
CA ALA A 84 2.04 -3.30 4.87
C ALA A 84 1.49 -2.55 6.08
N ASN A 85 0.74 -3.26 6.92
CA ASN A 85 0.28 -2.80 8.23
C ASN A 85 0.24 -4.00 9.17
N ALA A 86 0.43 -3.80 10.47
CA ALA A 86 0.43 -4.91 11.41
C ALA A 86 -0.34 -4.57 12.69
N SER A 87 -0.73 -5.61 13.45
CA SER A 87 -1.20 -5.44 14.82
C SER A 87 -0.18 -4.70 15.67
N SER A 88 1.09 -5.05 15.48
CA SER A 88 2.23 -4.44 16.11
C SER A 88 3.50 -4.75 15.32
N GLU A 89 4.53 -3.96 15.57
CA GLU A 89 5.86 -4.15 15.01
C GLU A 89 6.89 -4.04 16.15
N PHE A 90 7.96 -4.81 16.06
CA PHE A 90 9.03 -4.80 17.07
C PHE A 90 9.83 -3.50 17.02
N GLY A 91 10.05 -2.97 15.81
CA GLY A 91 10.68 -1.67 15.60
C GLY A 91 10.06 -0.92 14.44
N SER A 92 10.28 0.39 14.41
CA SER A 92 9.73 1.29 13.39
C SER A 92 10.59 1.37 12.11
N ALA A 93 11.68 0.61 12.05
CA ALA A 93 12.57 0.53 10.90
C ALA A 93 12.97 -0.93 10.72
N ASP A 94 13.83 -1.42 11.62
CA ASP A 94 14.12 -2.84 11.75
C ASP A 94 12.89 -3.55 12.33
N TRP A 95 12.53 -4.69 11.75
CA TRP A 95 11.34 -5.47 12.09
C TRP A 95 9.98 -4.77 11.94
N SER A 96 9.93 -3.69 11.14
CA SER A 96 8.69 -3.00 10.81
C SER A 96 7.80 -3.80 9.88
N ALA A 97 6.51 -3.49 9.81
CA ALA A 97 5.58 -4.14 8.88
C ALA A 97 6.05 -4.00 7.41
N GLU A 98 6.63 -2.85 7.07
CA GLU A 98 7.14 -2.54 5.73
C GLU A 98 8.26 -3.48 5.27
N GLN A 99 8.93 -4.18 6.19
CA GLN A 99 9.94 -5.16 5.82
C GLN A 99 9.36 -6.30 4.99
N ALA A 100 8.08 -6.65 5.17
CA ALA A 100 7.41 -7.69 4.38
C ALA A 100 7.04 -7.24 2.94
N THR A 101 7.44 -6.03 2.53
CA THR A 101 7.18 -5.47 1.19
C THR A 101 8.40 -5.59 0.28
N GLY A 102 8.15 -5.56 -1.03
CA GLY A 102 9.19 -5.74 -2.04
C GLY A 102 9.70 -7.19 -2.12
N PRO A 103 10.74 -7.42 -2.94
CA PRO A 103 11.37 -8.73 -3.03
C PRO A 103 12.03 -9.13 -1.70
N ALA A 104 11.94 -10.42 -1.39
CA ALA A 104 12.69 -11.05 -0.32
C ALA A 104 14.17 -10.64 -0.37
N ASN A 105 14.70 -10.22 0.77
CA ASN A 105 16.07 -9.71 0.91
C ASN A 105 16.82 -10.35 2.11
N THR A 106 16.20 -11.32 2.79
CA THR A 106 16.80 -12.14 3.85
C THR A 106 17.09 -13.56 3.35
N ASP A 107 18.31 -13.77 2.82
CA ASP A 107 18.69 -15.04 2.19
C ASP A 107 19.09 -16.16 3.18
N GLN A 108 19.12 -15.87 4.49
CA GLN A 108 19.60 -16.80 5.52
C GLN A 108 18.60 -16.97 6.65
N CYS A 109 18.62 -18.14 7.28
CA CYS A 109 17.83 -18.38 8.49
C CYS A 109 18.39 -17.54 9.63
N GLY A 110 17.51 -16.80 10.31
CA GLY A 110 17.88 -16.01 11.48
C GLY A 110 16.93 -14.87 11.75
N ASP A 111 17.14 -14.27 12.92
CA ASP A 111 16.47 -13.07 13.39
C ASP A 111 17.13 -11.85 12.72
N TYR A 112 16.44 -11.25 11.75
CA TYR A 112 16.95 -10.13 10.97
C TYR A 112 15.92 -9.01 10.90
N GLY A 113 16.38 -7.79 11.19
CA GLY A 113 15.56 -6.57 11.09
C GLY A 113 15.03 -6.26 9.69
N THR A 114 15.44 -7.02 8.68
CA THR A 114 14.95 -6.99 7.30
C THR A 114 13.67 -7.79 7.08
N ALA A 115 13.14 -8.46 8.11
CA ALA A 115 11.84 -9.14 8.08
C ALA A 115 10.90 -8.56 9.14
N TRP A 116 9.59 -8.58 8.92
CA TRP A 116 8.62 -8.13 9.92
C TRP A 116 8.61 -9.06 11.13
N ALA A 117 8.61 -8.49 12.33
CA ALA A 117 8.29 -9.19 13.57
C ALA A 117 7.29 -8.39 14.39
N SER A 118 6.36 -9.08 15.07
CA SER A 118 5.46 -8.43 16.02
C SER A 118 6.19 -7.93 17.26
N SER A 119 5.60 -6.94 17.95
CA SER A 119 6.19 -6.39 19.18
C SER A 119 6.40 -7.43 20.29
N SER A 120 5.51 -8.43 20.36
CA SER A 120 5.59 -9.56 21.28
C SER A 120 6.03 -10.82 20.54
N ALA A 121 6.91 -11.63 21.16
CA ALA A 121 7.32 -12.95 20.67
C ALA A 121 6.29 -14.06 20.95
N THR A 122 5.13 -13.70 21.51
CA THR A 122 4.10 -14.63 21.99
C THR A 122 2.71 -14.09 21.68
N GLY A 123 1.74 -15.01 21.61
CA GLY A 123 0.34 -14.67 21.36
C GLY A 123 -0.01 -14.69 19.87
N VAL A 124 -1.14 -14.06 19.54
CA VAL A 124 -1.69 -14.02 18.17
C VAL A 124 -1.60 -12.60 17.64
N GLU A 125 -0.91 -12.44 16.52
CA GLU A 125 -0.63 -11.16 15.87
C GLU A 125 -1.05 -11.25 14.39
N TRP A 126 -1.09 -10.12 13.69
CA TRP A 126 -1.45 -10.09 12.28
C TRP A 126 -0.59 -9.11 11.49
N LEU A 127 -0.36 -9.46 10.23
CA LEU A 127 0.27 -8.65 9.21
C LEU A 127 -0.67 -8.56 8.01
N GLU A 128 -1.06 -7.35 7.64
CA GLU A 128 -1.75 -7.04 6.40
C GLU A 128 -0.75 -6.54 5.37
N VAL A 129 -0.85 -7.05 4.15
CA VAL A 129 -0.04 -6.63 3.01
C VAL A 129 -0.92 -6.30 1.83
N TYR A 130 -0.52 -5.33 1.03
CA TYR A 130 -1.28 -4.83 -0.12
C TYR A 130 -0.45 -4.89 -1.39
N PHE A 131 -1.12 -5.03 -2.52
CA PHE A 131 -0.51 -5.22 -3.83
C PHE A 131 -1.00 -4.17 -4.82
N ASP A 132 -0.10 -3.71 -5.69
CA ASP A 132 -0.38 -2.62 -6.64
C ASP A 132 -1.45 -2.99 -7.67
N THR A 133 -1.46 -4.24 -8.14
CA THR A 133 -2.37 -4.70 -9.19
C THR A 133 -3.36 -5.72 -8.62
N PRO A 134 -4.66 -5.42 -8.58
CA PRO A 134 -5.62 -6.43 -8.19
C PRO A 134 -5.68 -7.60 -9.15
N VAL A 135 -5.66 -8.80 -8.59
CA VAL A 135 -5.70 -10.04 -9.36
C VAL A 135 -6.72 -10.99 -8.78
N VAL A 136 -7.30 -11.83 -9.63
CA VAL A 136 -7.90 -13.07 -9.15
C VAL A 136 -6.74 -13.98 -8.77
N ALA A 137 -6.55 -14.15 -7.47
CA ALA A 137 -5.40 -14.82 -6.90
C ALA A 137 -5.40 -16.31 -7.21
N THR A 138 -4.24 -16.84 -7.59
CA THR A 138 -4.01 -18.26 -7.85
C THR A 138 -2.99 -18.85 -6.90
N GLU A 139 -2.03 -18.04 -6.43
CA GLU A 139 -0.97 -18.49 -5.52
C GLU A 139 -0.52 -17.32 -4.64
N ILE A 140 -0.21 -17.62 -3.37
CA ILE A 140 0.40 -16.71 -2.39
C ILE A 140 1.70 -17.35 -1.93
N ASN A 141 2.78 -16.57 -1.89
CA ASN A 141 4.07 -17.02 -1.36
C ASN A 141 4.50 -16.14 -0.19
N ILE A 142 4.79 -16.76 0.96
CA ILE A 142 5.20 -16.08 2.19
C ILE A 142 6.62 -16.53 2.54
N TYR A 143 7.56 -15.61 2.50
CA TYR A 143 8.97 -15.84 2.81
C TYR A 143 9.21 -15.61 4.30
N GLN A 144 9.72 -16.61 5.01
CA GLN A 144 9.90 -16.57 6.46
C GLN A 144 11.35 -16.85 6.86
N SER A 145 11.99 -15.90 7.53
CA SER A 145 13.42 -15.94 7.91
C SER A 145 13.66 -16.58 9.27
N TYR A 146 12.69 -16.53 10.18
CA TYR A 146 12.84 -16.99 11.57
C TYR A 146 11.58 -17.66 12.10
N ASN A 147 11.77 -18.82 12.76
CA ASN A 147 10.71 -19.70 13.29
C ASN A 147 9.49 -19.80 12.36
N PRO A 148 9.65 -20.33 11.13
CA PRO A 148 8.60 -20.36 10.12
C PRO A 148 7.42 -21.22 10.56
N THR A 149 6.36 -21.19 9.76
CA THR A 149 5.15 -22.04 9.89
C THR A 149 4.29 -21.74 11.13
N GLN A 150 4.36 -20.51 11.63
CA GLN A 150 3.45 -19.97 12.65
C GLN A 150 2.28 -19.15 12.08
N VAL A 151 2.22 -18.96 10.75
CA VAL A 151 1.02 -18.41 10.05
C VAL A 151 -0.13 -19.41 10.16
N ALA A 152 -1.15 -19.06 10.94
CA ALA A 152 -2.29 -19.90 11.29
C ALA A 152 -3.52 -19.63 10.41
N GLU A 153 -3.75 -18.38 10.00
CA GLU A 153 -4.87 -18.01 9.14
C GLU A 153 -4.42 -17.07 8.03
N VAL A 154 -5.05 -17.19 6.85
CA VAL A 154 -4.85 -16.26 5.73
C VAL A 154 -6.20 -15.81 5.21
N TYR A 155 -6.40 -14.50 5.20
CA TYR A 155 -7.54 -13.86 4.54
C TYR A 155 -7.07 -13.15 3.28
N VAL A 156 -7.89 -13.18 2.24
CA VAL A 156 -7.76 -12.26 1.11
C VAL A 156 -8.61 -11.02 1.35
N ILE A 157 -8.12 -9.86 0.93
CA ILE A 157 -8.80 -8.56 1.05
C ILE A 157 -9.27 -8.16 -0.34
N ASP A 158 -10.58 -8.08 -0.53
CA ASP A 158 -11.16 -7.68 -1.81
C ASP A 158 -11.04 -6.17 -2.07
N LEU A 159 -11.48 -5.74 -3.26
CA LEU A 159 -11.44 -4.31 -3.66
C LEU A 159 -12.28 -3.36 -2.79
N LYS A 160 -13.16 -3.89 -1.93
CA LYS A 160 -13.99 -3.13 -1.00
C LYS A 160 -13.39 -3.14 0.42
N GLY A 161 -12.27 -3.82 0.62
CA GLY A 161 -11.66 -4.04 1.93
C GLY A 161 -12.30 -5.14 2.75
N GLU A 162 -13.18 -5.97 2.17
CA GLU A 162 -13.78 -7.11 2.87
C GLU A 162 -12.78 -8.26 2.95
N GLN A 163 -12.67 -8.89 4.13
CA GLN A 163 -11.74 -9.98 4.40
C GLN A 163 -12.45 -11.33 4.24
N HIS A 164 -11.90 -12.18 3.37
CA HIS A 164 -12.41 -13.52 3.09
C HIS A 164 -11.36 -14.55 3.52
N LEU A 165 -11.70 -15.39 4.50
CA LEU A 165 -10.81 -16.44 5.00
C LEU A 165 -10.61 -17.53 3.96
N ILE A 166 -9.35 -17.85 3.62
CA ILE A 166 -9.02 -18.87 2.61
C ILE A 166 -8.18 -20.03 3.18
N LEU A 167 -7.54 -19.84 4.33
CA LEU A 167 -6.73 -20.86 4.98
C LEU A 167 -6.87 -20.78 6.49
N VAL A 168 -7.01 -21.95 7.13
CA VAL A 168 -6.83 -22.16 8.57
C VAL A 168 -5.96 -23.39 8.76
N ARG A 169 -4.93 -23.30 9.59
CA ARG A 169 -4.06 -24.42 9.98
C ARG A 169 -3.49 -24.21 11.38
N ASP A 170 -3.11 -25.31 12.02
CA ASP A 170 -2.31 -25.23 13.24
C ASP A 170 -0.83 -24.97 12.89
N PRO A 171 -0.14 -24.10 13.64
CA PRO A 171 1.32 -24.01 13.60
C PRO A 171 1.97 -25.38 13.80
N GLN A 172 2.98 -25.70 13.00
CA GLN A 172 3.70 -26.97 13.09
C GLN A 172 5.19 -26.69 13.13
N TYR A 173 5.97 -27.42 13.91
CA TYR A 173 7.42 -27.23 13.90
C TYR A 173 8.01 -27.65 12.55
N LEU A 174 8.89 -26.82 12.01
CA LEU A 174 9.63 -27.08 10.77
C LEU A 174 11.14 -26.84 11.01
N ASP A 175 11.96 -27.86 10.70
CA ASP A 175 13.43 -27.81 10.85
C ASP A 175 14.13 -27.17 9.62
N ILE A 176 13.34 -26.74 8.62
CA ILE A 176 13.82 -26.08 7.40
C ILE A 176 13.60 -24.58 7.54
N CYS A 177 14.68 -23.80 7.38
CA CYS A 177 14.69 -22.36 7.51
C CYS A 177 15.85 -21.75 6.67
N PRO A 178 15.67 -20.62 5.96
CA PRO A 178 14.40 -19.91 5.77
C PRO A 178 13.39 -20.79 5.02
N ASP A 179 12.09 -20.50 5.18
CA ASP A 179 11.00 -21.24 4.56
C ASP A 179 10.24 -20.38 3.55
N LEU A 180 9.75 -21.04 2.50
CA LEU A 180 8.84 -20.47 1.52
C LEU A 180 7.50 -21.19 1.64
N MET A 181 6.55 -20.56 2.31
CA MET A 181 5.20 -21.09 2.40
C MET A 181 4.40 -20.68 1.16
N THR A 182 4.18 -21.64 0.27
CA THR A 182 3.35 -21.48 -0.92
C THR A 182 1.93 -22.00 -0.66
N ILE A 183 0.93 -21.16 -0.93
CA ILE A 183 -0.49 -21.47 -0.79
C ILE A 183 -1.15 -21.39 -2.17
N THR A 184 -1.72 -22.49 -2.65
CA THR A 184 -2.63 -22.48 -3.80
C THR A 184 -3.97 -21.88 -3.37
N VAL A 185 -4.45 -20.87 -4.10
CA VAL A 185 -5.73 -20.20 -3.79
C VAL A 185 -6.85 -20.86 -4.57
N GLU A 186 -7.82 -21.42 -3.85
CA GLU A 186 -9.03 -22.04 -4.42
C GLU A 186 -10.29 -21.28 -3.97
N GLY A 187 -11.31 -21.21 -4.82
CA GLY A 187 -12.61 -20.60 -4.49
C GLY A 187 -12.65 -19.07 -4.42
N VAL A 188 -11.54 -18.37 -4.72
CA VAL A 188 -11.49 -16.92 -4.87
C VAL A 188 -11.57 -16.56 -6.35
N GLU A 189 -12.78 -16.23 -6.83
CA GLU A 189 -13.03 -15.88 -8.24
C GLU A 189 -13.18 -14.37 -8.48
N PHE A 190 -12.77 -13.56 -7.50
CA PHE A 190 -12.86 -12.10 -7.54
C PHE A 190 -11.47 -11.47 -7.32
N PRO A 191 -11.24 -10.24 -7.83
CA PRO A 191 -9.98 -9.56 -7.62
C PRO A 191 -9.76 -9.19 -6.16
N ILE A 192 -8.54 -9.44 -5.69
CA ILE A 192 -8.07 -9.07 -4.35
C ILE A 192 -6.97 -8.03 -4.47
N MET A 193 -6.84 -7.17 -3.46
CA MET A 193 -5.82 -6.12 -3.37
C MET A 193 -4.89 -6.27 -2.17
N GLY A 194 -5.18 -7.22 -1.28
CA GLY A 194 -4.35 -7.45 -0.11
C GLY A 194 -4.58 -8.80 0.52
N LEU A 195 -3.78 -9.09 1.54
CA LEU A 195 -3.87 -10.27 2.38
C LEU A 195 -3.81 -9.84 3.83
N ARG A 196 -4.44 -10.62 4.72
CA ARG A 196 -4.18 -10.57 6.16
C ARG A 196 -3.65 -11.93 6.59
N LEU A 197 -2.45 -11.95 7.12
CA LEU A 197 -1.76 -13.10 7.66
C LEU A 197 -1.91 -13.05 9.18
N VAL A 198 -2.54 -14.06 9.77
CA VAL A 198 -2.61 -14.20 11.24
C VAL A 198 -1.53 -15.17 11.67
N VAL A 199 -0.70 -14.74 12.62
CA VAL A 199 0.43 -15.51 13.15
C VAL A 199 0.14 -15.88 14.59
N ASP A 200 0.06 -17.18 14.88
CA ASP A 200 -0.13 -17.70 16.24
C ASP A 200 1.18 -18.24 16.79
N GLN A 201 1.85 -17.41 17.57
CA GLN A 201 3.13 -17.69 18.21
C GLN A 201 2.97 -18.42 19.56
N SER A 202 1.73 -18.61 20.01
CA SER A 202 1.43 -19.24 21.30
C SER A 202 1.46 -20.78 21.25
N VAL A 203 1.30 -21.36 20.06
CA VAL A 203 1.15 -22.82 19.87
C VAL A 203 2.48 -23.56 20.02
N LEU A 204 3.53 -23.10 19.35
CA LEU A 204 4.84 -23.78 19.35
C LEU A 204 5.79 -23.26 20.44
N GLY A 205 5.59 -22.02 20.90
CA GLY A 205 6.46 -21.40 21.91
C GLY A 205 7.90 -21.17 21.44
N LEU A 206 8.11 -21.02 20.12
CA LEU A 206 9.44 -20.80 19.53
C LEU A 206 9.91 -19.34 19.63
N GLY A 207 9.01 -18.42 19.94
CA GLY A 207 9.25 -16.98 19.90
C GLY A 207 8.82 -16.38 18.56
N TRP A 208 9.45 -15.25 18.20
CA TRP A 208 9.12 -14.49 17.00
C TRP A 208 9.10 -15.36 15.75
N ASN A 209 7.98 -15.29 15.02
CA ASN A 209 7.97 -15.58 13.60
C ASN A 209 8.37 -14.29 12.85
N GLU A 210 9.16 -14.45 11.80
CA GLU A 210 9.58 -13.33 10.97
C GLU A 210 9.21 -13.55 9.51
N ILE A 211 8.53 -12.56 8.91
CA ILE A 211 8.08 -12.58 7.52
C ILE A 211 8.89 -11.56 6.72
N ASP A 212 9.75 -12.05 5.84
CA ASP A 212 10.66 -11.25 5.00
C ASP A 212 9.95 -10.65 3.79
N ALA A 213 9.02 -11.38 3.18
CA ALA A 213 8.33 -10.89 2.00
C ALA A 213 7.02 -11.65 1.74
N VAL A 214 6.11 -10.98 1.05
CA VAL A 214 4.89 -11.63 0.53
C VAL A 214 4.75 -11.36 -0.96
N GLU A 215 4.55 -12.42 -1.74
CA GLU A 215 4.28 -12.37 -3.17
C GLU A 215 2.85 -12.85 -3.45
N LEU A 216 2.15 -12.14 -4.32
CA LEU A 216 0.86 -12.54 -4.85
C LEU A 216 0.98 -12.87 -6.33
N VAL A 217 0.42 -14.02 -6.71
CA VAL A 217 0.33 -14.48 -8.09
C VAL A 217 -1.14 -14.58 -8.46
N GLY A 218 -1.49 -14.03 -9.61
CA GLY A 218 -2.87 -14.12 -10.08
C GLY A 218 -3.09 -13.53 -11.46
N ILE A 219 -4.31 -13.68 -11.93
CA ILE A 219 -4.74 -13.21 -13.25
C ILE A 219 -5.30 -11.80 -13.09
N THR A 220 -4.74 -10.83 -13.82
CA THR A 220 -5.26 -9.46 -13.84
C THR A 220 -6.69 -9.44 -14.39
N VAL A 221 -7.57 -8.60 -13.85
CA VAL A 221 -8.90 -8.42 -14.45
C VAL A 221 -8.78 -7.52 -15.68
N GLY A 222 -8.88 -8.10 -16.89
CA GLY A 222 -8.84 -7.35 -18.14
C GLY A 222 -10.13 -6.56 -18.37
N ALA A 223 -10.03 -5.32 -18.85
CA ALA A 223 -11.17 -4.61 -19.43
C ALA A 223 -11.60 -5.36 -20.69
N SER A 224 -12.72 -6.08 -20.62
CA SER A 224 -13.25 -6.83 -21.75
C SER A 224 -13.78 -5.89 -22.84
N GLY A 225 -13.17 -5.96 -24.02
CA GLY A 225 -13.86 -5.83 -25.30
C GLY A 225 -13.75 -4.50 -26.06
N GLU A 226 -12.57 -4.19 -26.62
CA GLU A 226 -12.52 -3.53 -27.94
C GLU A 226 -12.10 -4.55 -28.99
N ASN A 227 -13.10 -4.98 -29.75
CA ASN A 227 -12.96 -5.82 -30.92
C ASN A 227 -12.28 -4.99 -32.01
N THR A 228 -11.02 -5.25 -32.34
CA THR A 228 -10.44 -4.78 -33.60
C THR A 228 -9.64 -5.89 -34.24
N ALA A 229 -10.27 -6.51 -35.24
CA ALA A 229 -9.58 -7.24 -36.27
C ALA A 229 -8.54 -6.31 -36.92
N SER A 230 -7.26 -6.67 -36.82
CA SER A 230 -6.30 -6.34 -37.87
C SER A 230 -5.22 -7.41 -37.95
N SER A 231 -5.12 -7.92 -39.16
CA SER A 231 -4.23 -8.94 -39.68
C SER A 231 -2.74 -8.67 -39.48
N GLY A 232 -2.01 -9.71 -39.06
CA GLY A 232 -0.81 -10.22 -39.73
C GLY A 232 0.45 -9.34 -39.79
N GLY A 233 1.49 -9.75 -39.04
CA GLY A 233 2.87 -9.34 -39.28
C GLY A 233 3.83 -9.83 -38.20
N SER A 234 4.71 -10.76 -38.56
CA SER A 234 5.60 -11.59 -37.75
C SER A 234 6.62 -10.91 -36.80
N GLN A 235 6.95 -11.63 -35.72
CA GLN A 235 8.16 -11.68 -34.84
C GLN A 235 9.52 -11.27 -35.49
N PRO A 236 10.63 -11.06 -34.73
CA PRO A 236 10.86 -11.38 -33.31
C PRO A 236 11.67 -10.41 -32.42
N SER A 237 11.64 -10.76 -31.13
CA SER A 237 12.38 -10.22 -29.99
C SER A 237 13.90 -10.32 -30.08
N THR A 238 14.57 -9.34 -29.47
CA THR A 238 15.77 -9.41 -28.61
C THR A 238 15.78 -8.06 -27.86
N GLY A 239 16.11 -7.86 -26.58
CA GLY A 239 16.74 -8.63 -25.53
C GLY A 239 17.44 -7.59 -24.62
N GLY A 240 17.21 -7.65 -23.32
CA GLY A 240 18.20 -7.27 -22.30
C GLY A 240 18.35 -5.79 -21.87
N SER A 241 18.07 -5.61 -20.57
CA SER A 241 18.96 -5.01 -19.55
C SER A 241 18.71 -3.58 -19.05
N SER A 242 18.28 -3.55 -17.78
CA SER A 242 18.75 -2.71 -16.66
C SER A 242 19.12 -1.25 -16.91
N GLY A 243 18.35 -0.37 -16.27
CA GLY A 243 18.78 0.97 -15.88
C GLY A 243 17.87 1.47 -14.76
N GLY A 244 18.42 1.68 -13.56
CA GLY A 244 17.67 2.20 -12.43
C GLY A 244 17.10 3.59 -12.71
N SER A 245 15.93 3.87 -12.12
CA SER A 245 15.41 5.22 -11.96
C SER A 245 14.42 5.25 -10.80
N THR A 246 14.77 6.00 -9.76
CA THR A 246 13.80 6.70 -8.91
C THR A 246 12.83 7.44 -9.83
N GLY A 247 11.56 7.05 -9.85
CA GLY A 247 10.58 7.66 -10.73
C GLY A 247 9.19 7.48 -10.13
N ALA A 248 8.53 8.59 -9.82
CA ALA A 248 7.10 8.61 -9.59
C ALA A 248 6.43 7.85 -10.74
N ALA A 249 5.65 6.82 -10.42
CA ALA A 249 5.01 5.98 -11.41
C ALA A 249 4.28 6.87 -12.44
N SER A 250 4.71 6.77 -13.70
CA SER A 250 3.98 7.39 -14.80
C SER A 250 2.73 6.55 -15.05
N GLY A 251 1.57 7.00 -14.57
CA GLY A 251 0.34 6.26 -14.76
C GLY A 251 -0.83 6.81 -13.96
N ASN A 252 -2.03 6.40 -14.36
CA ASN A 252 -3.24 6.67 -13.61
C ASN A 252 -3.30 5.72 -12.41
N VAL A 253 -2.64 6.09 -11.32
CA VAL A 253 -2.49 5.27 -10.11
C VAL A 253 -3.85 4.84 -9.54
N LEU A 254 -4.88 5.70 -9.63
CA LEU A 254 -6.22 5.36 -9.15
C LEU A 254 -7.01 4.47 -10.12
N GLY A 255 -6.54 4.27 -11.35
CA GLY A 255 -7.24 3.50 -12.39
C GLY A 255 -8.58 4.11 -12.82
N ILE A 256 -8.91 5.33 -12.39
CA ILE A 256 -10.18 5.99 -12.71
C ILE A 256 -10.02 6.73 -14.02
N ASP A 257 -10.76 6.35 -15.07
CA ASP A 257 -10.83 7.16 -16.28
C ASP A 257 -11.32 8.58 -15.93
N PRO A 258 -10.57 9.65 -16.22
CA PRO A 258 -11.04 11.02 -16.02
C PRO A 258 -12.45 11.24 -16.57
N ALA A 259 -12.78 10.75 -17.77
CA ALA A 259 -14.09 10.97 -18.38
C ALA A 259 -15.25 10.33 -17.60
N SER A 260 -14.97 9.34 -16.74
CA SER A 260 -15.98 8.70 -15.87
C SER A 260 -16.45 9.59 -14.72
N LEU A 261 -15.66 10.59 -14.32
CA LEU A 261 -16.06 11.55 -13.29
C LEU A 261 -17.07 12.56 -13.85
N LYS A 262 -17.93 13.11 -13.00
CA LYS A 262 -18.80 14.22 -13.43
C LYS A 262 -17.94 15.43 -13.82
N PRO A 263 -18.28 16.18 -14.89
CA PRO A 263 -17.55 17.38 -15.26
C PRO A 263 -17.42 18.35 -14.07
N GLY A 264 -16.22 18.87 -13.84
CA GLY A 264 -15.90 19.73 -12.70
C GLY A 264 -15.61 18.98 -11.39
N SER A 265 -15.55 17.65 -11.42
CA SER A 265 -15.25 16.81 -10.25
C SER A 265 -13.82 16.28 -10.28
N PHE A 266 -13.35 15.88 -9.11
CA PHE A 266 -12.06 15.27 -8.90
C PHE A 266 -12.14 14.28 -7.74
N VAL A 267 -11.16 13.42 -7.63
CA VAL A 267 -10.89 12.58 -6.47
C VAL A 267 -9.39 12.45 -6.32
N TYR A 268 -8.90 12.43 -5.09
CA TYR A 268 -7.51 12.10 -4.82
C TYR A 268 -7.39 11.34 -3.50
N GLU A 269 -6.36 10.51 -3.43
CA GLU A 269 -6.00 9.74 -2.25
C GLU A 269 -4.66 10.25 -1.73
N LEU A 270 -4.55 10.31 -0.40
CA LEU A 270 -3.37 10.67 0.33
C LEU A 270 -2.84 9.38 0.98
N SER A 271 -1.53 9.18 0.93
CA SER A 271 -0.84 8.14 1.71
C SER A 271 0.46 8.63 2.33
N GLY A 272 0.94 7.95 3.37
CA GLY A 272 2.13 8.33 4.13
C GLY A 272 1.77 9.04 5.43
N ALA A 273 2.15 10.31 5.58
CA ALA A 273 1.85 11.08 6.80
C ALA A 273 0.35 11.26 7.09
N GLU A 274 -0.50 11.14 6.07
CA GLU A 274 -1.96 11.05 6.19
C GLU A 274 -2.43 9.97 5.22
N ASN A 275 -3.36 9.11 5.65
CA ASN A 275 -3.99 8.08 4.82
C ASN A 275 -5.50 8.37 4.74
N ASP A 276 -5.97 8.91 3.62
CA ASP A 276 -7.38 9.30 3.45
C ASP A 276 -7.75 9.44 1.97
N ARG A 277 -9.06 9.40 1.68
CA ARG A 277 -9.63 9.65 0.37
C ARG A 277 -10.43 10.96 0.35
N ALA A 278 -10.10 11.81 -0.61
CA ALA A 278 -10.70 13.11 -0.81
C ALA A 278 -11.59 13.13 -2.06
N ASP A 279 -12.89 12.90 -1.86
CA ASP A 279 -13.86 12.88 -2.97
C ASP A 279 -14.49 14.25 -3.26
N GLY A 280 -14.05 14.90 -4.34
CA GLY A 280 -14.64 16.11 -4.92
C GLY A 280 -14.81 17.24 -3.92
N GLY A 281 -15.55 18.29 -4.28
CA GLY A 281 -15.80 19.42 -3.38
C GLY A 281 -15.85 20.72 -4.15
N LYS A 282 -14.98 21.67 -3.80
CA LYS A 282 -14.89 22.99 -4.44
C LYS A 282 -13.65 23.07 -5.30
N VAL A 283 -13.79 23.70 -6.46
CA VAL A 283 -12.65 24.11 -7.26
C VAL A 283 -12.47 25.61 -7.13
N GLN A 284 -11.26 26.04 -6.77
CA GLN A 284 -10.87 27.45 -6.68
C GLN A 284 -9.85 27.79 -7.76
N TYR A 285 -9.83 29.04 -8.18
CA TYR A 285 -8.93 29.52 -9.20
C TYR A 285 -8.30 30.83 -8.76
N GLN A 286 -7.00 30.94 -8.97
CA GLN A 286 -6.28 32.21 -8.86
C GLN A 286 -5.48 32.41 -10.14
N ASN A 287 -5.66 33.58 -10.73
CA ASN A 287 -4.94 33.95 -11.93
C ASN A 287 -3.64 34.64 -11.52
N THR A 288 -2.59 34.31 -12.24
CA THR A 288 -1.29 34.98 -12.13
C THR A 288 -0.91 35.51 -13.51
N ASP A 289 0.09 36.38 -13.55
CA ASP A 289 0.54 36.96 -14.83
C ASP A 289 0.96 35.90 -15.86
N ASN A 290 1.35 34.69 -15.41
CA ASN A 290 1.95 33.66 -16.25
C ASN A 290 1.26 32.28 -16.19
N GLY A 291 0.14 32.14 -15.48
CA GLY A 291 -0.53 30.84 -15.32
C GLY A 291 -1.66 30.83 -14.29
N ALA A 292 -2.27 29.66 -14.11
CA ALA A 292 -3.34 29.42 -13.15
C ALA A 292 -2.84 28.65 -11.93
N VAL A 293 -3.39 28.98 -10.77
CA VAL A 293 -3.40 28.11 -9.59
C VAL A 293 -4.80 27.54 -9.44
N ILE A 294 -4.90 26.22 -9.63
CA ILE A 294 -6.16 25.47 -9.54
C ILE A 294 -6.19 24.74 -8.19
N GLY A 295 -7.12 25.13 -7.33
CA GLY A 295 -7.32 24.52 -6.01
C GLY A 295 -8.41 23.45 -6.04
N LEU A 296 -8.08 22.20 -5.72
CA LEU A 296 -9.01 21.07 -5.54
C LEU A 296 -9.26 20.84 -4.05
N ILE A 297 -10.34 21.41 -3.52
CA ILE A 297 -10.67 21.41 -2.09
C ILE A 297 -11.73 20.36 -1.82
N ASN A 298 -11.39 19.38 -0.99
CA ASN A 298 -12.29 18.26 -0.77
C ASN A 298 -13.59 18.69 -0.05
N LYS A 299 -14.65 17.87 -0.06
CA LYS A 299 -15.96 18.21 0.54
C LYS A 299 -15.88 18.58 2.03
N THR A 300 -14.95 17.99 2.78
CA THR A 300 -14.78 18.29 4.21
C THR A 300 -13.93 19.54 4.45
N GLU A 301 -13.36 20.13 3.40
CA GLU A 301 -12.40 21.23 3.44
C GLU A 301 -11.15 20.93 4.28
N ARG A 302 -10.91 19.64 4.59
CA ARG A 302 -9.70 19.18 5.28
C ARG A 302 -8.49 19.20 4.36
N TYR A 303 -8.70 18.98 3.07
CA TYR A 303 -7.65 18.90 2.06
C TYR A 303 -7.84 19.99 1.01
N SER A 304 -6.77 20.72 0.73
CA SER A 304 -6.71 21.74 -0.31
C SER A 304 -5.46 21.52 -1.15
N LEU A 305 -5.62 20.85 -2.28
CA LEU A 305 -4.55 20.60 -3.25
C LEU A 305 -4.48 21.74 -4.25
N SER A 306 -3.29 22.28 -4.48
CA SER A 306 -3.02 23.35 -5.44
C SER A 306 -2.18 22.82 -6.60
N MET A 307 -2.68 22.98 -7.82
CA MET A 307 -1.99 22.65 -9.06
C MET A 307 -1.62 23.96 -9.78
N PHE A 308 -0.32 24.16 -10.00
CA PHE A 308 0.22 25.33 -10.69
C PHE A 308 0.46 24.96 -12.15
N LEU A 309 -0.19 25.63 -13.12
CA LEU A 309 -0.04 25.34 -14.55
C LEU A 309 0.02 26.60 -15.39
N PRO A 310 0.78 26.60 -16.49
CA PRO A 310 0.73 27.68 -17.47
C PRO A 310 -0.57 27.61 -18.28
N TYR A 311 -1.02 28.75 -18.81
CA TYR A 311 -2.28 28.83 -19.57
C TYR A 311 -2.26 28.08 -20.90
N ASP A 312 -1.07 27.87 -21.47
CA ASP A 312 -0.87 27.26 -22.78
C ASP A 312 -0.61 25.75 -22.73
N VAL A 313 -0.79 25.11 -21.57
CA VAL A 313 -0.62 23.67 -21.36
C VAL A 313 -1.38 22.84 -22.40
N LYS A 314 -0.82 21.70 -22.80
CA LYS A 314 -1.36 20.79 -23.82
C LYS A 314 -1.69 19.42 -23.23
N ALA A 315 -2.54 18.67 -23.91
CA ALA A 315 -2.75 17.27 -23.60
C ALA A 315 -1.44 16.47 -23.72
N GLY A 316 -1.32 15.41 -22.92
CA GLY A 316 -0.10 14.63 -22.74
C GLY A 316 0.54 14.84 -21.38
N GLU A 317 1.76 14.36 -21.25
CA GLU A 317 2.56 14.48 -20.03
C GLU A 317 3.03 15.93 -19.83
N VAL A 318 2.87 16.44 -18.61
CA VAL A 318 3.31 17.78 -18.23
C VAL A 318 4.61 17.65 -17.45
N ALA A 319 5.66 18.33 -17.92
CA ALA A 319 6.94 18.37 -17.23
C ALA A 319 6.84 19.15 -15.91
N LEU A 320 6.72 18.42 -14.80
CA LEU A 320 6.67 18.96 -13.45
C LEU A 320 8.06 19.33 -12.93
N LYS A 321 8.12 20.30 -12.03
CA LYS A 321 9.34 20.71 -11.32
C LYS A 321 9.07 20.71 -9.81
N PRO A 322 10.03 20.31 -8.97
CA PRO A 322 9.88 20.44 -7.52
C PRO A 322 9.44 21.84 -7.13
N TYR A 323 8.58 21.93 -6.13
CA TYR A 323 8.08 23.21 -5.65
C TYR A 323 9.21 24.03 -5.01
N ASP A 324 9.48 25.23 -5.53
CA ASP A 324 10.42 26.17 -4.93
C ASP A 324 9.68 27.38 -4.35
N ALA A 325 9.68 27.49 -3.01
CA ALA A 325 9.04 28.58 -2.28
C ALA A 325 9.63 29.97 -2.61
N LYS A 326 10.89 30.06 -3.07
CA LYS A 326 11.61 31.31 -3.33
C LYS A 326 11.23 31.98 -4.66
N LEU A 327 10.69 31.22 -5.61
CA LEU A 327 10.31 31.75 -6.92
C LEU A 327 8.98 32.52 -6.86
N ALA A 328 8.92 33.70 -7.48
CA ALA A 328 7.67 34.47 -7.55
C ALA A 328 6.63 33.79 -8.46
N ALA A 329 7.06 33.27 -9.61
CA ALA A 329 6.25 32.45 -10.49
C ALA A 329 6.63 30.97 -10.30
N LYS A 330 5.65 30.13 -9.92
CA LYS A 330 5.86 28.69 -9.83
C LYS A 330 5.78 28.09 -11.24
N GLY A 331 6.72 27.21 -11.58
CA GLY A 331 6.55 26.34 -12.76
C GLY A 331 5.45 25.30 -12.52
N PRO A 332 5.22 24.38 -13.48
CA PRO A 332 4.29 23.28 -13.27
C PRO A 332 4.66 22.46 -12.03
N THR A 333 3.81 22.45 -11.00
CA THR A 333 4.06 21.78 -9.71
C THR A 333 2.76 21.59 -8.93
N PHE A 334 2.83 20.80 -7.86
CA PHE A 334 1.79 20.68 -6.84
C PHE A 334 2.21 21.22 -5.47
N ALA A 335 1.22 21.53 -4.64
CA ALA A 335 1.33 21.68 -3.19
C ALA A 335 -0.01 21.28 -2.55
N ILE A 336 -0.02 20.90 -1.28
CA ILE A 336 -1.27 20.52 -0.61
C ILE A 336 -1.26 20.94 0.86
N PHE A 337 -2.41 21.46 1.32
CA PHE A 337 -2.72 21.48 2.75
C PHE A 337 -3.45 20.19 3.11
N ALA A 338 -2.89 19.43 4.04
CA ALA A 338 -3.55 18.29 4.67
C ALA A 338 -3.81 18.60 6.14
N GLY A 339 -5.08 18.88 6.46
CA GLY A 339 -5.45 19.49 7.73
C GLY A 339 -4.78 20.85 7.91
N ALA A 340 -3.94 20.98 8.94
CA ALA A 340 -3.17 22.20 9.22
C ALA A 340 -1.76 22.19 8.61
N TRP A 341 -1.33 21.09 8.00
CA TRP A 341 0.04 20.90 7.52
C TRP A 341 0.17 21.22 6.04
N PHE A 342 1.23 21.93 5.68
CA PHE A 342 1.53 22.28 4.30
C PHE A 342 2.64 21.38 3.75
N TYR A 343 2.37 20.75 2.62
CA TYR A 343 3.31 19.91 1.89
C TYR A 343 3.60 20.50 0.52
N TYR A 344 4.87 20.47 0.12
CA TYR A 344 5.30 20.92 -1.20
C TYR A 344 5.81 19.74 -2.02
N MET A 345 5.47 19.69 -3.31
CA MET A 345 5.87 18.58 -4.17
C MET A 345 7.39 18.50 -4.32
N THR A 346 7.94 17.30 -4.18
CA THR A 346 9.35 16.98 -4.43
C THR A 346 9.53 16.28 -5.77
N SER A 347 8.62 15.38 -6.13
CA SER A 347 8.64 14.60 -7.37
C SER A 347 7.21 14.25 -7.79
N GLY A 348 6.97 13.91 -9.06
CA GLY A 348 5.64 13.48 -9.50
C GLY A 348 5.43 13.44 -10.99
N SER A 349 4.23 13.01 -11.39
CA SER A 349 3.72 12.98 -12.76
C SER A 349 2.34 13.65 -12.84
N LEU A 350 2.07 14.27 -13.99
CA LEU A 350 0.77 14.80 -14.37
C LEU A 350 0.57 14.49 -15.85
N VAL A 351 -0.54 13.82 -16.17
CA VAL A 351 -0.97 13.57 -17.54
C VAL A 351 -2.32 14.20 -17.76
N LEU A 352 -2.38 15.09 -18.75
CA LEU A 352 -3.63 15.69 -19.22
C LEU A 352 -4.17 14.84 -20.36
N THR A 353 -5.26 14.13 -20.10
CA THR A 353 -5.94 13.32 -21.12
C THR A 353 -6.74 14.18 -22.10
N GLU A 354 -7.20 15.34 -21.64
CA GLU A 354 -7.99 16.27 -22.46
C GLU A 354 -7.66 17.72 -22.09
N VAL A 355 -7.47 18.56 -23.11
CA VAL A 355 -7.35 20.01 -22.99
C VAL A 355 -8.19 20.66 -24.09
N GLU A 356 -9.45 20.96 -23.78
CA GLU A 356 -10.41 21.51 -24.74
C GLU A 356 -11.29 22.58 -24.09
N GLY A 357 -11.61 23.65 -24.84
CA GLY A 357 -12.57 24.67 -24.38
C GLY A 357 -12.20 25.39 -23.08
N GLY A 358 -10.90 25.46 -22.73
CA GLY A 358 -10.43 26.02 -21.47
C GLY A 358 -10.73 25.14 -20.26
N LYS A 359 -10.80 23.82 -20.45
CA LYS A 359 -10.98 22.82 -19.40
C LYS A 359 -9.94 21.72 -19.53
N LEU A 360 -9.63 21.10 -18.40
CA LEU A 360 -8.58 20.10 -18.25
C LEU A 360 -9.18 18.83 -17.65
N SER A 361 -8.83 17.69 -18.22
CA SER A 361 -9.04 16.37 -17.64
C SER A 361 -7.71 15.65 -17.56
N GLY A 362 -7.52 14.85 -16.52
CA GLY A 362 -6.26 14.16 -16.33
C GLY A 362 -6.14 13.46 -15.00
N TYR A 363 -4.94 12.96 -14.77
CA TYR A 363 -4.55 12.28 -13.55
C TYR A 363 -3.13 12.68 -13.17
N PHE A 364 -2.84 12.59 -11.87
CA PHE A 364 -1.55 12.94 -11.30
C PHE A 364 -1.19 11.97 -10.19
N SER A 365 0.11 11.87 -9.93
CA SER A 365 0.65 11.25 -8.72
C SER A 365 1.93 11.98 -8.34
N PHE A 366 2.05 12.42 -7.09
CA PHE A 366 3.22 13.14 -6.64
C PHE A 366 3.57 12.86 -5.19
N GLU A 367 4.87 12.90 -4.88
CA GLU A 367 5.38 12.95 -3.52
C GLU A 367 5.52 14.40 -3.07
N ALA A 368 5.22 14.65 -1.81
CA ALA A 368 5.36 15.95 -1.18
C ALA A 368 5.93 15.82 0.23
N GLU A 369 6.78 16.78 0.60
CA GLU A 369 7.40 16.85 1.92
C GLU A 369 6.75 17.94 2.75
N ASN A 370 6.57 17.68 4.05
CA ASN A 370 6.04 18.65 4.99
C ASN A 370 7.03 19.82 5.15
N LYS A 371 6.54 21.03 4.94
CA LYS A 371 7.35 22.25 5.02
C LYS A 371 8.01 22.46 6.37
N ASP A 372 7.31 22.13 7.45
CA ASP A 372 7.74 22.43 8.82
C ASP A 372 8.32 21.19 9.53
N LYS A 373 8.25 20.02 8.90
CA LYS A 373 8.75 18.73 9.42
C LYS A 373 9.49 17.94 8.34
N PRO A 374 10.77 18.28 8.05
CA PRO A 374 11.58 17.56 7.08
C PRO A 374 11.58 16.04 7.35
N GLY A 375 11.50 15.24 6.30
CA GLY A 375 11.37 13.77 6.40
C GLY A 375 9.94 13.24 6.61
N SER A 376 8.94 14.11 6.79
CA SER A 376 7.53 13.72 6.78
C SER A 376 6.98 13.83 5.37
N PHE A 377 6.70 12.70 4.73
CA PHE A 377 6.26 12.63 3.33
C PHE A 377 4.79 12.28 3.20
N LEU A 378 4.22 12.73 2.08
CA LEU A 378 2.87 12.46 1.65
C LEU A 378 2.91 12.12 0.17
N THR A 379 2.29 11.02 -0.22
CA THR A 379 2.01 10.72 -1.63
C THR A 379 0.57 11.10 -1.91
N VAL A 380 0.34 11.79 -3.03
CA VAL A 380 -1.00 12.17 -3.45
C VAL A 380 -1.23 11.76 -4.89
N SER A 381 -2.22 10.89 -5.10
CA SER A 381 -2.62 10.38 -6.40
C SER A 381 -4.05 10.79 -6.68
N GLY A 382 -4.35 11.31 -7.86
CA GLY A 382 -5.66 11.87 -8.14
C GLY A 382 -6.06 11.90 -9.60
N VAL A 383 -7.36 12.01 -9.81
CA VAL A 383 -8.01 12.09 -11.11
C VAL A 383 -9.00 13.25 -11.09
N PHE A 384 -9.06 14.00 -12.19
CA PHE A 384 -9.96 15.14 -12.33
C PHE A 384 -10.51 15.23 -13.74
N ASN A 385 -11.74 15.75 -13.86
CA ASN A 385 -12.44 15.84 -15.14
C ASN A 385 -12.99 17.23 -15.41
N GLN A 386 -12.70 17.74 -16.60
CA GLN A 386 -13.27 18.97 -17.15
C GLN A 386 -13.15 20.17 -16.18
N ILE A 387 -12.02 20.28 -15.49
CA ILE A 387 -11.71 21.38 -14.57
C ILE A 387 -11.31 22.63 -15.37
N PRO A 388 -12.02 23.76 -15.24
CA PRO A 388 -11.68 25.01 -15.91
C PRO A 388 -10.23 25.47 -15.68
N ILE A 389 -9.60 26.02 -16.71
CA ILE A 389 -8.41 26.85 -16.61
C ILE A 389 -8.73 28.21 -17.25
N LYS A 390 -8.61 29.29 -16.47
CA LYS A 390 -9.07 30.63 -16.88
C LYS A 390 -7.95 31.66 -16.75
N PRO A 391 -7.68 32.49 -17.77
CA PRO A 391 -6.92 33.72 -17.64
C PRO A 391 -7.54 34.71 -16.65
#